data_AF-A0AB72X5E6-F1
#
_entry.id   AF-A0AB72X5E6-F1
#
_cell.length_a   1.000
_cell.length_b   1.000
_cell.length_c   1.000
_cell.angle_alpha   90.00
_cell.angle_beta   90.00
_cell.angle_gamma   90.00
#
_symmetry.space_group_name_H-M   'P 1'
#
loop_
_entity.id
_entity.type
_entity.pdbx_description
1 polymer ?
#
loop_
_entity_poly.entity_id
_entity_poly.type
_entity_poly.pdbx_seq_one_letter_code
_entity_poly.pdbx_strand_id
1 'polypeptide(L)'
;MQLTDASHLDCDLLVVGGGINGVGIARDAVGRGLSVVLCEKDDLAQHTSSASTKLIHGGLRYLEYYEFSLVRKALQEREVLLRMAPHIMWPLRFVMPHDAAQRPAWMIRAGLFLYDHLARRRFLPGSESIKLARHPAGKPLKAGYTRGFVYSDGWVDDARLVVLNARDAADRGAHILTRTRCLNAERRADGWHASLAGPDGIRSVRAKAIVNAAGPWAAEFARSAHALPSTRGLRLIKGSHIVVRRMFDHPFAYIFQNPDGRIVFAIPYQNDFTLIGTTDLEYKGSVDQVAIDAGEIQYLCEMASRYFTQQLTPADVVWSYSGVRPLLDDSAANASAITRDYLVECETGADGASAPLINVWGGKITTYRKLAEEALEQLAPHLPLAGKPSWTATASLPGGDLEAPGQLVAEYTFDDFVTRLQKRLPWLPTQLATRYAHQYGTRVNTLLAGATRLEELGAEVTPGLYEAEIRYLIEHEWARTAQDILWRRTKLGLHASDADRSRLEGWLARHLPEGQTAPVAERAP
;
A
#
# COMPACT_ATOMS: atom_id res chain seq x y z
N MET A 1 29.33 25.66 15.07
CA MET A 1 28.25 25.07 14.27
C MET A 1 27.07 24.89 15.21
N GLN A 2 26.06 25.76 15.14
CA GLN A 2 24.96 25.78 16.10
C GLN A 2 24.12 24.50 15.98
N LEU A 3 24.03 23.74 17.08
CA LEU A 3 23.04 22.69 17.26
C LEU A 3 21.68 23.39 17.35
N THR A 4 20.89 23.34 16.27
CA THR A 4 19.47 23.72 16.32
C THR A 4 18.77 22.81 17.32
N ASP A 5 18.04 23.40 18.25
CA ASP A 5 17.26 22.72 19.28
C ASP A 5 16.25 21.76 18.63
N ALA A 6 16.61 20.47 18.54
CA ALA A 6 15.83 19.45 17.84
C ALA A 6 14.49 19.12 18.54
N SER A 7 14.17 19.84 19.63
CA SER A 7 12.94 19.72 20.40
C SER A 7 11.76 20.47 19.78
N HIS A 8 11.98 21.35 18.79
CA HIS A 8 10.91 22.16 18.19
C HIS A 8 10.96 22.18 16.66
N LEU A 9 9.82 21.97 15.99
CA LEU A 9 9.65 22.09 14.54
C LEU A 9 8.53 23.07 14.18
N ASP A 10 8.73 23.87 13.15
CA ASP A 10 7.71 24.71 12.53
C ASP A 10 7.43 24.19 11.11
N CYS A 11 6.16 24.07 10.72
CA CYS A 11 5.77 23.69 9.37
C CYS A 11 4.46 24.33 8.91
N ASP A 12 4.21 24.31 7.60
CA ASP A 12 2.92 24.69 7.05
C ASP A 12 1.90 23.56 7.29
N LEU A 13 2.33 22.30 7.15
CA LEU A 13 1.46 21.14 7.25
C LEU A 13 2.06 20.03 8.12
N LEU A 14 1.33 19.62 9.15
CA LEU A 14 1.59 18.38 9.89
C LEU A 14 0.64 17.28 9.41
N VAL A 15 1.19 16.18 8.91
CA VAL A 15 0.43 14.98 8.50
C VAL A 15 0.59 13.91 9.57
N VAL A 16 -0.54 13.41 10.08
CA VAL A 16 -0.56 12.35 11.11
C VAL A 16 -0.99 11.04 10.45
N GLY A 17 -0.06 10.08 10.39
CA GLY A 17 -0.22 8.77 9.77
C GLY A 17 0.65 8.58 8.53
N GLY A 18 1.52 7.57 8.54
CA GLY A 18 2.41 7.15 7.47
C GLY A 18 1.90 5.96 6.65
N GLY A 19 0.57 5.81 6.56
CA GLY A 19 -0.08 4.96 5.56
C GLY A 19 -0.14 5.64 4.18
N ILE A 20 -0.70 4.96 3.18
CA ILE A 20 -0.68 5.43 1.79
C ILE A 20 -1.30 6.83 1.59
N ASN A 21 -2.41 7.13 2.26
CA ASN A 21 -3.07 8.42 2.13
C ASN A 21 -2.18 9.54 2.70
N GLY A 22 -1.61 9.34 3.89
CA GLY A 22 -0.77 10.33 4.55
C GLY A 22 0.51 10.64 3.77
N VAL A 23 1.24 9.60 3.31
CA VAL A 23 2.45 9.82 2.51
C VAL A 23 2.14 10.41 1.13
N GLY A 24 0.98 10.10 0.54
CA GLY A 24 0.51 10.72 -0.70
C GLY A 24 0.23 12.21 -0.54
N ILE A 25 -0.45 12.59 0.54
CA ILE A 25 -0.72 14.00 0.89
C ILE A 25 0.57 14.75 1.18
N ALA A 26 1.46 14.17 1.99
CA ALA A 26 2.75 14.77 2.32
C ALA A 26 3.60 15.01 1.06
N ARG A 27 3.66 14.01 0.17
CA ARG A 27 4.36 14.10 -1.11
C ARG A 27 3.79 15.22 -1.98
N ASP A 28 2.49 15.25 -2.19
CA ASP A 28 1.89 16.31 -3.02
C ASP A 28 2.14 17.70 -2.42
N ALA A 29 1.96 17.84 -1.10
CA ALA A 29 2.09 19.11 -0.39
C ALA A 29 3.51 19.69 -0.51
N VAL A 30 4.53 18.88 -0.24
CA VAL A 30 5.92 19.35 -0.36
C VAL A 30 6.28 19.64 -1.81
N GLY A 31 5.72 18.90 -2.78
CA GLY A 31 5.90 19.20 -4.20
C GLY A 31 5.24 20.51 -4.66
N ARG A 32 4.21 20.98 -3.96
CA ARG A 32 3.63 22.33 -4.11
C ARG A 32 4.42 23.41 -3.34
N GLY A 33 5.42 23.01 -2.57
CA GLY A 33 6.35 23.89 -1.85
C GLY A 33 5.94 24.21 -0.42
N LEU A 34 5.02 23.44 0.19
CA LEU A 34 4.78 23.54 1.63
C LEU A 34 5.95 22.94 2.41
N SER A 35 6.26 23.51 3.57
CA SER A 35 7.06 22.83 4.59
C SER A 35 6.19 21.77 5.28
N VAL A 36 6.62 20.51 5.26
CA VAL A 36 5.82 19.36 5.69
C VAL A 36 6.54 18.53 6.74
N VAL A 37 5.84 18.20 7.82
CA VAL A 37 6.23 17.17 8.78
C VAL A 37 5.20 16.05 8.71
N LEU A 38 5.64 14.80 8.59
CA LEU A 38 4.81 13.62 8.72
C LEU A 38 5.27 12.81 9.92
N CYS A 39 4.33 12.39 10.78
CA CYS A 39 4.60 11.47 11.87
C CYS A 39 3.83 10.15 11.70
N GLU A 40 4.53 9.04 11.92
CA GLU A 40 3.99 7.67 11.91
C GLU A 40 4.37 7.00 13.23
N LYS A 41 3.38 6.51 13.97
CA LYS A 41 3.60 5.94 15.31
C LYS A 41 4.46 4.68 15.30
N ASP A 42 4.43 3.91 14.21
CA ASP A 42 5.18 2.67 14.03
C ASP A 42 6.09 2.77 12.79
N ASP A 43 6.09 1.76 11.90
CA ASP A 43 6.77 1.84 10.61
C ASP A 43 5.81 2.25 9.47
N LEU A 44 6.38 2.81 8.39
CA LEU A 44 5.64 3.14 7.18
C LEU A 44 4.87 1.91 6.68
N ALA A 45 3.58 2.11 6.37
CA ALA A 45 2.65 1.07 5.92
C ALA A 45 2.34 -0.06 6.91
N GLN A 46 2.73 0.01 8.19
CA GLN A 46 2.65 -1.13 9.12
C GLN A 46 1.25 -1.75 9.28
N HIS A 47 0.20 -0.97 9.09
CA HIS A 47 -1.19 -1.40 9.29
C HIS A 47 -1.90 -1.69 7.95
N THR A 48 -3.04 -1.04 7.69
CA THR A 48 -3.90 -1.32 6.53
C THR A 48 -3.18 -1.23 5.18
N SER A 49 -2.19 -0.35 5.02
CA SER A 49 -1.48 -0.13 3.75
C SER A 49 -0.45 -1.21 3.36
N SER A 50 -0.19 -2.20 4.21
CA SER A 50 0.57 -3.42 3.82
C SER A 50 -0.28 -4.70 3.87
N ALA A 51 -1.53 -4.59 4.35
CA ALA A 51 -2.50 -5.67 4.49
C ALA A 51 -3.56 -5.68 3.38
N SER A 52 -3.27 -5.08 2.23
CA SER A 52 -4.20 -5.06 1.09
C SER A 52 -4.13 -6.36 0.28
N THR A 53 -5.07 -6.54 -0.66
CA THR A 53 -4.97 -7.58 -1.71
C THR A 53 -3.89 -7.28 -2.76
N LYS A 54 -3.17 -6.14 -2.63
CA LYS A 54 -2.07 -5.74 -3.51
C LYS A 54 -2.52 -5.47 -4.94
N LEU A 55 -3.71 -4.85 -5.08
CA LEU A 55 -4.34 -4.58 -6.37
C LEU A 55 -4.57 -3.08 -6.58
N ILE A 56 -4.25 -2.62 -7.79
CA ILE A 56 -4.71 -1.35 -8.34
C ILE A 56 -5.90 -1.67 -9.24
N HIS A 57 -7.08 -1.57 -8.65
CA HIS A 57 -8.30 -2.03 -9.29
C HIS A 57 -9.43 -1.00 -9.25
N GLY A 58 -10.22 -0.98 -10.32
CA GLY A 58 -11.45 -0.18 -10.45
C GLY A 58 -12.58 -0.64 -9.52
N GLY A 59 -12.55 -1.90 -9.07
CA GLY A 59 -13.59 -2.47 -8.21
C GLY A 59 -14.78 -3.01 -8.99
N LEU A 60 -14.56 -4.01 -9.84
CA LEU A 60 -15.59 -4.62 -10.70
C LEU A 60 -16.90 -4.94 -9.96
N ARG A 61 -16.79 -5.49 -8.74
CA ARG A 61 -17.95 -5.82 -7.88
C ARG A 61 -18.83 -4.60 -7.56
N TYR A 62 -18.28 -3.39 -7.51
CA TYR A 62 -19.04 -2.19 -7.15
C TYR A 62 -20.00 -1.73 -8.24
N LEU A 63 -19.85 -2.23 -9.47
CA LEU A 63 -20.84 -2.01 -10.52
C LEU A 63 -22.22 -2.57 -10.14
N GLU A 64 -22.28 -3.62 -9.32
CA GLU A 64 -23.55 -4.16 -8.80
C GLU A 64 -24.24 -3.22 -7.80
N TYR A 65 -23.49 -2.30 -7.20
CA TYR A 65 -24.00 -1.28 -6.29
C TYR A 65 -24.13 0.09 -6.97
N TYR A 66 -24.01 0.15 -8.31
CA TYR A 66 -24.14 1.38 -9.11
C TYR A 66 -23.13 2.49 -8.77
N GLU A 67 -21.99 2.13 -8.18
CA GLU A 67 -20.91 3.03 -7.77
C GLU A 67 -20.04 3.48 -8.97
N PHE A 68 -20.68 3.96 -10.03
CA PHE A 68 -20.03 4.27 -11.30
C PHE A 68 -18.96 5.36 -11.20
N SER A 69 -19.18 6.36 -10.33
CA SER A 69 -18.22 7.44 -10.09
C SER A 69 -16.92 6.91 -9.48
N LEU A 70 -17.03 6.12 -8.41
CA LEU A 70 -15.91 5.43 -7.77
C LEU A 70 -15.16 4.54 -8.76
N VAL A 71 -15.89 3.70 -9.50
CA VAL A 71 -15.27 2.77 -10.46
C VAL A 71 -14.55 3.54 -11.57
N ARG A 72 -15.17 4.58 -12.14
CA ARG A 72 -14.53 5.44 -13.15
C ARG A 72 -13.27 6.12 -12.61
N LYS A 73 -13.32 6.72 -11.42
CA LYS A 73 -12.19 7.38 -10.76
C LYS A 73 -11.02 6.40 -10.59
N ALA A 74 -11.30 5.22 -10.05
CA ALA A 74 -10.29 4.19 -9.82
C ALA A 74 -9.71 3.61 -11.12
N LEU A 75 -10.52 3.42 -12.17
CA LEU A 75 -10.06 2.96 -13.48
C LEU A 75 -9.14 3.97 -14.18
N GLN A 76 -9.40 5.28 -14.02
CA GLN A 76 -8.53 6.34 -14.55
C GLN A 76 -7.18 6.37 -13.82
N GLU A 77 -7.19 6.28 -12.50
CA GLU A 77 -5.96 6.28 -11.70
C GLU A 77 -5.08 5.07 -11.99
N ARG A 78 -5.68 3.91 -12.27
CA ARG A 78 -4.94 2.67 -12.51
C ARG A 78 -3.82 2.81 -13.53
N GLU A 79 -4.08 3.41 -14.69
CA GLU A 79 -3.03 3.60 -15.71
C GLU A 79 -2.05 4.73 -15.40
N VAL A 80 -2.42 5.68 -14.55
CA VAL A 80 -1.47 6.68 -14.02
C VAL A 80 -0.49 5.96 -13.09
N LEU A 81 -0.99 5.22 -12.11
CA LEU A 81 -0.18 4.53 -11.10
C LEU A 81 0.76 3.48 -11.72
N LEU A 82 0.26 2.66 -12.65
CA LEU A 82 1.08 1.65 -13.36
C LEU A 82 2.29 2.24 -14.10
N ARG A 83 2.23 3.53 -14.46
CA ARG A 83 3.34 4.25 -15.11
C ARG A 83 4.24 4.98 -14.12
N MET A 84 3.76 5.25 -12.89
CA MET A 84 4.51 5.99 -11.87
C MET A 84 5.66 5.17 -11.27
N ALA A 85 5.45 3.87 -11.02
CA ALA A 85 6.51 2.98 -10.53
C ALA A 85 6.42 1.57 -11.14
N PRO A 86 6.70 1.44 -12.44
CA PRO A 86 6.83 0.18 -13.17
C PRO A 86 7.45 -1.04 -12.47
N HIS A 87 8.46 -0.79 -11.64
CA HIS A 87 9.22 -1.85 -10.99
C HIS A 87 8.41 -2.58 -9.90
N ILE A 88 7.46 -1.87 -9.26
CA ILE A 88 6.59 -2.40 -8.19
C ILE A 88 5.11 -2.47 -8.59
N MET A 89 4.76 -2.08 -9.82
CA MET A 89 3.38 -2.01 -10.31
C MET A 89 3.32 -2.48 -11.75
N TRP A 90 2.47 -3.49 -12.03
CA TRP A 90 2.35 -4.04 -13.39
C TRP A 90 0.91 -4.50 -13.71
N PRO A 91 0.56 -4.59 -15.01
CA PRO A 91 -0.71 -5.16 -15.44
C PRO A 91 -0.91 -6.59 -14.95
N LEU A 92 -2.11 -6.90 -14.45
CA LEU A 92 -2.50 -8.24 -14.04
C LEU A 92 -3.81 -8.64 -14.71
N ARG A 93 -3.83 -9.82 -15.32
CA ARG A 93 -5.02 -10.39 -15.97
C ARG A 93 -5.75 -11.32 -15.00
N PHE A 94 -7.04 -11.08 -14.82
CA PHE A 94 -7.90 -11.82 -13.91
C PHE A 94 -8.83 -12.75 -14.67
N VAL A 95 -8.79 -14.03 -14.32
CA VAL A 95 -9.67 -15.08 -14.84
C VAL A 95 -10.82 -15.28 -13.87
N MET A 96 -12.04 -15.14 -14.36
CA MET A 96 -13.28 -15.41 -13.65
C MET A 96 -13.91 -16.69 -14.20
N PRO A 97 -13.76 -17.85 -13.54
CA PRO A 97 -14.50 -19.05 -13.92
C PRO A 97 -16.00 -18.79 -13.78
N HIS A 98 -16.77 -19.16 -14.81
CA HIS A 98 -18.20 -18.92 -14.83
C HIS A 98 -18.94 -19.96 -13.99
N ASP A 99 -19.68 -19.48 -13.00
CA ASP A 99 -20.67 -20.24 -12.24
C ASP A 99 -22.04 -19.60 -12.44
N ALA A 100 -22.92 -20.30 -13.16
CA ALA A 100 -24.25 -19.82 -13.51
C ALA A 100 -25.18 -19.69 -12.29
N ALA A 101 -24.89 -20.42 -11.20
CA ALA A 101 -25.66 -20.31 -9.95
C ALA A 101 -25.33 -19.01 -9.20
N GLN A 102 -24.19 -18.38 -9.49
CA GLN A 102 -23.78 -17.11 -8.88
C GLN A 102 -24.27 -15.92 -9.70
N ARG A 103 -23.84 -15.85 -10.97
CA ARG A 103 -24.18 -14.75 -11.88
C ARG A 103 -24.34 -15.25 -13.31
N PRO A 104 -25.40 -14.84 -14.04
CA PRO A 104 -25.58 -15.26 -15.41
C PRO A 104 -24.52 -14.62 -16.33
N ALA A 105 -24.08 -15.37 -17.34
CA ALA A 105 -23.04 -14.93 -18.27
C ALA A 105 -23.31 -13.58 -18.96
N TRP A 106 -24.57 -13.24 -19.27
CA TRP A 106 -24.91 -11.97 -19.91
C TRP A 106 -24.61 -10.78 -19.00
N MET A 107 -24.84 -10.92 -17.69
CA MET A 107 -24.60 -9.87 -16.69
C MET A 107 -23.10 -9.62 -16.55
N ILE A 108 -22.29 -10.68 -16.48
CA ILE A 108 -20.83 -10.56 -16.43
C ILE A 108 -20.31 -9.85 -17.68
N ARG A 109 -20.81 -10.20 -18.88
CA ARG A 109 -20.42 -9.51 -20.12
C ARG A 109 -20.79 -8.04 -20.13
N ALA A 110 -21.97 -7.68 -19.64
CA ALA A 110 -22.39 -6.29 -19.52
C ALA A 110 -21.52 -5.51 -18.51
N GLY A 111 -21.24 -6.10 -17.34
CA GLY A 111 -20.37 -5.52 -16.33
C GLY A 111 -18.94 -5.32 -16.84
N LEU A 112 -18.38 -6.31 -17.54
CA LEU A 112 -17.06 -6.20 -18.17
C LEU A 112 -17.03 -5.15 -19.28
N PHE A 113 -18.08 -5.05 -20.09
CA PHE A 113 -18.21 -3.96 -21.06
C PHE A 113 -18.20 -2.59 -20.39
N LEU A 114 -18.95 -2.40 -19.31
CA LEU A 114 -18.92 -1.14 -18.54
C LEU A 114 -17.54 -0.87 -17.95
N TYR A 115 -16.93 -1.87 -17.31
CA TYR A 115 -15.59 -1.77 -16.72
C TYR A 115 -14.53 -1.38 -17.76
N ASP A 116 -14.72 -1.84 -19.00
CA ASP A 116 -13.88 -1.55 -20.14
C ASP A 116 -14.07 -0.14 -20.71
N HIS A 117 -15.20 0.52 -20.48
CA HIS A 117 -15.55 1.78 -21.17
C HIS A 117 -15.85 2.95 -20.22
N LEU A 118 -15.91 2.73 -18.90
CA LEU A 118 -16.07 3.80 -17.90
C LEU A 118 -14.85 4.73 -17.83
N ALA A 119 -13.67 4.25 -18.21
CA ALA A 119 -12.46 5.05 -18.38
C ALA A 119 -11.71 4.61 -19.65
N ARG A 120 -11.00 5.55 -20.28
CA ARG A 120 -10.19 5.25 -21.47
C ARG A 120 -9.01 4.38 -21.07
N ARG A 121 -8.90 3.19 -21.69
CA ARG A 121 -7.68 2.37 -21.64
C ARG A 121 -6.66 2.86 -22.67
N ARG A 122 -5.38 2.91 -22.32
CA ARG A 122 -4.28 3.16 -23.25
C ARG A 122 -3.52 1.89 -23.60
N PHE A 123 -3.15 1.08 -22.60
CA PHE A 123 -2.29 -0.10 -22.81
C PHE A 123 -2.82 -1.39 -22.17
N LEU A 124 -3.82 -1.31 -21.28
CA LEU A 124 -4.40 -2.52 -20.69
C LEU A 124 -5.27 -3.28 -21.72
N PRO A 125 -5.05 -4.60 -21.91
CA PRO A 125 -5.89 -5.39 -22.81
C PRO A 125 -7.36 -5.38 -22.36
N GLY A 126 -8.28 -5.41 -23.33
CA GLY A 126 -9.73 -5.48 -23.08
C GLY A 126 -10.16 -6.82 -22.47
N SER A 127 -11.43 -6.89 -22.06
CA SER A 127 -12.02 -8.13 -21.57
C SER A 127 -12.36 -9.12 -22.70
N GLU A 128 -12.36 -10.41 -22.37
CA GLU A 128 -12.66 -11.49 -23.32
C GLU A 128 -13.33 -12.69 -22.65
N SER A 129 -14.03 -13.50 -23.43
CA SER A 129 -14.54 -14.81 -22.98
C SER A 129 -13.57 -15.91 -23.39
N ILE A 130 -13.27 -16.82 -22.47
CA ILE A 130 -12.35 -17.94 -22.72
C ILE A 130 -13.05 -19.29 -22.51
N LYS A 131 -12.58 -20.30 -23.25
CA LYS A 131 -12.90 -21.71 -22.99
C LYS A 131 -11.82 -22.28 -22.07
N LEU A 132 -12.16 -22.56 -20.81
CA LEU A 132 -11.19 -22.97 -19.79
C LEU A 132 -10.47 -24.27 -20.18
N ALA A 133 -11.17 -25.22 -20.81
CA ALA A 133 -10.58 -26.47 -21.30
C ALA A 133 -9.41 -26.28 -22.30
N ARG A 134 -9.27 -25.10 -22.92
CA ARG A 134 -8.20 -24.79 -23.89
C ARG A 134 -7.28 -23.65 -23.43
N HIS A 135 -7.53 -23.07 -22.26
CA HIS A 135 -6.77 -21.95 -21.73
C HIS A 135 -5.85 -22.43 -20.60
N PRO A 136 -4.60 -21.94 -20.45
CA PRO A 136 -3.71 -22.37 -19.37
C PRO A 136 -4.34 -22.22 -17.99
N ALA A 137 -5.13 -21.16 -17.78
CA ALA A 137 -5.86 -20.93 -16.53
C ALA A 137 -7.04 -21.88 -16.27
N GLY A 138 -7.37 -22.80 -17.18
CA GLY A 138 -8.33 -23.88 -16.88
C GLY A 138 -7.68 -25.12 -16.27
N LYS A 139 -6.37 -25.32 -16.48
CA LYS A 139 -5.66 -26.53 -16.04
C LYS A 139 -5.75 -26.81 -14.53
N PRO A 140 -5.62 -25.83 -13.62
CA PRO A 140 -5.70 -26.10 -12.19
C PRO A 140 -7.14 -26.15 -11.66
N LEU A 141 -8.16 -25.84 -12.48
CA LEU A 141 -9.56 -25.80 -12.06
C LEU A 141 -10.24 -27.15 -12.20
N LYS A 142 -11.27 -27.40 -11.38
CA LYS A 142 -12.12 -28.60 -11.51
C LYS A 142 -12.81 -28.63 -12.88
N ALA A 143 -12.96 -29.85 -13.43
CA ALA A 143 -13.45 -30.08 -14.80
C ALA A 143 -14.85 -29.49 -15.10
N GLY A 144 -15.68 -29.25 -14.07
CA GLY A 144 -17.00 -28.61 -14.24
C GLY A 144 -16.94 -27.17 -14.75
N TYR A 145 -15.82 -26.47 -14.56
CA TYR A 145 -15.65 -25.09 -15.04
C TYR A 145 -15.16 -25.09 -16.49
N THR A 146 -16.08 -24.94 -17.44
CA THR A 146 -15.78 -25.00 -18.88
C THR A 146 -15.62 -23.63 -19.56
N ARG A 147 -16.26 -22.59 -18.98
CA ARG A 147 -16.26 -21.22 -19.48
C ARG A 147 -15.67 -20.27 -18.44
N GLY A 148 -14.93 -19.26 -18.89
CA GLY A 148 -14.48 -18.17 -18.03
C GLY A 148 -14.45 -16.83 -18.78
N PHE A 149 -14.15 -15.77 -18.04
CA PHE A 149 -13.94 -14.43 -18.57
C PHE A 149 -12.60 -13.89 -18.10
N VAL A 150 -11.92 -13.11 -18.92
CA VAL A 150 -10.64 -12.48 -18.57
C VAL A 150 -10.78 -10.96 -18.69
N TYR A 151 -10.23 -10.23 -17.73
CA TYR A 151 -10.13 -8.76 -17.78
C TYR A 151 -8.81 -8.28 -17.18
N SER A 152 -8.50 -6.99 -17.34
CA SER A 152 -7.27 -6.37 -16.82
C SER A 152 -7.53 -5.53 -15.58
N ASP A 153 -6.60 -5.59 -14.64
CA ASP A 153 -6.38 -4.62 -13.56
C ASP A 153 -4.87 -4.46 -13.34
N GLY A 154 -4.42 -3.90 -12.20
CA GLY A 154 -3.01 -3.81 -11.83
C GLY A 154 -2.68 -4.55 -10.54
N TRP A 155 -1.46 -5.05 -10.44
CA TRP A 155 -0.83 -5.47 -9.19
C TRP A 155 0.05 -4.33 -8.64
N VAL A 156 0.22 -4.27 -7.32
CA VAL A 156 1.14 -3.34 -6.65
C VAL A 156 1.78 -3.94 -5.40
N ASP A 157 3.07 -3.68 -5.19
CA ASP A 157 3.67 -3.83 -3.88
C ASP A 157 3.21 -2.64 -3.01
N ASP A 158 2.23 -2.91 -2.16
CA ASP A 158 1.50 -1.91 -1.39
C ASP A 158 2.41 -1.18 -0.39
N ALA A 159 3.21 -1.92 0.37
CA ALA A 159 4.16 -1.36 1.32
C ALA A 159 5.24 -0.53 0.61
N ARG A 160 5.75 -1.00 -0.55
CA ARG A 160 6.70 -0.23 -1.35
C ARG A 160 6.11 1.05 -1.90
N LEU A 161 4.86 1.03 -2.35
CA LEU A 161 4.19 2.25 -2.82
C LEU A 161 4.18 3.33 -1.74
N VAL A 162 3.93 2.96 -0.47
CA VAL A 162 3.98 3.89 0.66
C VAL A 162 5.40 4.45 0.86
N VAL A 163 6.38 3.56 0.97
CA VAL A 163 7.78 3.95 1.23
C VAL A 163 8.33 4.85 0.12
N LEU A 164 8.00 4.57 -1.14
CA LEU A 164 8.43 5.39 -2.27
C LEU A 164 7.77 6.77 -2.30
N ASN A 165 6.51 6.89 -1.87
CA ASN A 165 5.88 8.20 -1.69
C ASN A 165 6.56 8.99 -0.57
N ALA A 166 6.84 8.34 0.57
CA ALA A 166 7.59 8.96 1.67
C ALA A 166 9.01 9.37 1.26
N ARG A 167 9.69 8.54 0.46
CA ARG A 167 11.01 8.82 -0.09
C ARG A 167 11.01 10.03 -1.01
N ASP A 168 10.04 10.14 -1.92
CA ASP A 168 9.94 11.31 -2.79
C ASP A 168 9.58 12.57 -2.00
N ALA A 169 8.72 12.45 -0.99
CA ALA A 169 8.43 13.57 -0.09
C ALA A 169 9.70 14.05 0.64
N ALA A 170 10.49 13.12 1.18
CA ALA A 170 11.74 13.44 1.86
C ALA A 170 12.81 14.01 0.92
N ASP A 171 12.93 13.49 -0.30
CA ASP A 171 13.83 14.02 -1.33
C ASP A 171 13.49 15.47 -1.70
N ARG A 172 12.23 15.87 -1.50
CA ARG A 172 11.73 17.24 -1.71
C ARG A 172 11.79 18.11 -0.46
N GLY A 173 12.26 17.58 0.66
CA GLY A 173 12.47 18.32 1.91
C GLY A 173 11.44 18.10 3.01
N ALA A 174 10.49 17.16 2.86
CA ALA A 174 9.58 16.81 3.94
C ALA A 174 10.31 16.07 5.07
N HIS A 175 9.97 16.37 6.32
CA HIS A 175 10.47 15.64 7.49
C HIS A 175 9.59 14.43 7.76
N ILE A 176 10.11 13.23 7.53
CA ILE A 176 9.39 11.96 7.75
C ILE A 176 9.89 11.32 9.05
N LEU A 177 9.01 11.29 10.06
CA LEU A 177 9.29 10.80 11.41
C LEU A 177 8.54 9.47 11.64
N THR A 178 9.24 8.35 11.48
CA THR A 178 8.71 7.03 11.86
C THR A 178 8.90 6.79 13.36
N ARG A 179 8.20 5.80 13.91
CA ARG A 179 8.20 5.46 15.35
C ARG A 179 7.91 6.67 16.24
N THR A 180 7.14 7.61 15.73
CA THR A 180 6.88 8.91 16.33
C THR A 180 5.37 9.14 16.38
N ARG A 181 4.80 8.97 17.57
CA ARG A 181 3.36 9.12 17.81
C ARG A 181 3.00 10.57 18.09
N CYS A 182 1.97 11.10 17.43
CA CYS A 182 1.33 12.34 17.85
C CYS A 182 0.51 12.08 19.12
N LEU A 183 0.92 12.66 20.25
CA LEU A 183 0.27 12.48 21.55
C LEU A 183 -0.92 13.41 21.74
N ASN A 184 -0.78 14.65 21.28
CA ASN A 184 -1.80 15.68 21.34
C ASN A 184 -1.61 16.64 20.16
N ALA A 185 -2.70 17.27 19.76
CA ALA A 185 -2.72 18.37 18.82
C ALA A 185 -3.78 19.37 19.29
N GLU A 186 -3.36 20.55 19.70
CA GLU A 186 -4.23 21.60 20.21
C GLU A 186 -4.27 22.76 19.22
N ARG A 187 -5.48 23.21 18.90
CA ARG A 187 -5.70 24.42 18.13
C ARG A 187 -5.50 25.64 19.03
N ARG A 188 -4.59 26.53 18.66
CA ARG A 188 -4.32 27.82 19.31
C ARG A 188 -4.51 28.97 18.33
N ALA A 189 -4.40 30.21 18.83
CA ALA A 189 -4.61 31.42 18.04
C ALA A 189 -3.58 31.59 16.89
N ASP A 190 -2.37 31.05 17.05
CA ASP A 190 -1.26 31.13 16.10
C ASP A 190 -1.12 29.87 15.21
N GLY A 191 -2.03 28.91 15.34
CA GLY A 191 -2.02 27.66 14.58
C GLY A 191 -2.20 26.43 15.46
N TRP A 192 -1.75 25.28 14.98
CA TRP A 192 -1.73 24.04 15.71
C TRP A 192 -0.45 23.87 16.51
N HIS A 193 -0.57 23.39 17.74
CA HIS A 193 0.55 22.98 18.60
C HIS A 193 0.38 21.49 18.89
N ALA A 194 1.33 20.67 18.44
CA ALA A 194 1.31 19.22 18.63
C ALA A 194 2.54 18.75 19.40
N SER A 195 2.37 17.66 20.16
CA SER A 195 3.47 16.97 20.83
C SER A 195 3.69 15.61 20.19
N LEU A 196 4.90 15.37 19.69
CA LEU A 196 5.30 14.15 19.01
C LEU A 196 6.28 13.36 19.88
N ALA A 197 5.90 12.16 20.32
CA ALA A 197 6.80 11.27 21.07
C ALA A 197 7.45 10.27 20.12
N GLY A 198 8.76 10.36 19.97
CA GLY A 198 9.57 9.45 19.16
C GLY A 198 10.74 8.84 19.93
N PRO A 199 11.66 8.14 19.23
CA PRO A 199 12.78 7.44 19.87
C PRO A 199 13.75 8.38 20.59
N ASP A 200 13.87 9.62 20.12
CA ASP A 200 14.75 10.64 20.69
C ASP A 200 14.03 11.52 21.75
N GLY A 201 12.84 11.13 22.19
CA GLY A 201 12.03 11.86 23.16
C GLY A 201 10.85 12.62 22.54
N ILE A 202 10.33 13.59 23.30
CA ILE A 202 9.17 14.40 22.89
C ILE A 202 9.66 15.65 22.15
N ARG A 203 9.03 15.94 21.01
CA ARG A 203 9.24 17.15 20.22
C ARG A 203 7.94 17.93 20.10
N SER A 204 8.00 19.24 20.20
CA SER A 204 6.88 20.13 19.91
C SER A 204 6.87 20.51 18.43
N VAL A 205 5.68 20.58 17.84
CA VAL A 205 5.49 21.00 16.45
C VAL A 205 4.44 22.12 16.41
N ARG A 206 4.79 23.24 15.80
CA ARG A 206 3.82 24.26 15.39
C ARG A 206 3.51 24.08 13.90
N ALA A 207 2.23 23.97 13.57
CA ALA A 207 1.77 23.78 12.20
C ALA A 207 0.64 24.75 11.84
N LYS A 208 0.61 25.24 10.61
CA LYS A 208 -0.51 26.08 10.14
C LYS A 208 -1.76 25.26 9.84
N ALA A 209 -1.60 23.98 9.51
CA ALA A 209 -2.68 23.02 9.27
C ALA A 209 -2.29 21.61 9.73
N ILE A 210 -3.30 20.79 10.03
CA ILE A 210 -3.12 19.35 10.26
C ILE A 210 -3.93 18.55 9.24
N VAL A 211 -3.36 17.44 8.77
CA VAL A 211 -4.09 16.36 8.10
C VAL A 211 -4.08 15.13 9.00
N ASN A 212 -5.26 14.72 9.43
CA ASN A 212 -5.53 13.44 10.06
C ASN A 212 -5.70 12.36 8.99
N ALA A 213 -4.61 11.63 8.71
CA ALA A 213 -4.58 10.47 7.82
C ALA A 213 -4.31 9.17 8.60
N ALA A 214 -4.76 9.10 9.85
CA ALA A 214 -4.46 8.00 10.78
C ALA A 214 -5.29 6.73 10.51
N GLY A 215 -6.01 6.64 9.40
CA GLY A 215 -6.73 5.43 8.96
C GLY A 215 -7.70 4.91 10.04
N PRO A 216 -7.54 3.66 10.54
CA PRO A 216 -8.36 3.12 11.63
C PRO A 216 -8.39 3.98 12.90
N TRP A 217 -7.36 4.79 13.16
CA TRP A 217 -7.27 5.70 14.30
C TRP A 217 -7.83 7.10 14.01
N ALA A 218 -8.32 7.38 12.79
CA ALA A 218 -8.73 8.73 12.40
C ALA A 218 -9.83 9.31 13.32
N ALA A 219 -10.82 8.49 13.71
CA ALA A 219 -11.89 8.95 14.59
C ALA A 219 -11.40 9.22 16.02
N GLU A 220 -10.45 8.42 16.51
CA GLU A 220 -9.82 8.63 17.82
C GLU A 220 -8.96 9.89 17.83
N PHE A 221 -8.14 10.09 16.80
CA PHE A 221 -7.31 11.27 16.66
C PHE A 221 -8.15 12.54 16.56
N ALA A 222 -9.21 12.56 15.74
CA ALA A 222 -10.11 13.71 15.60
C ALA A 222 -10.73 14.13 16.94
N ARG A 223 -11.18 13.15 17.76
CA ARG A 223 -11.69 13.43 19.12
C ARG A 223 -10.62 14.01 20.04
N SER A 224 -9.39 13.51 19.96
CA SER A 224 -8.28 13.99 20.79
C SER A 224 -7.83 15.42 20.43
N ALA A 225 -8.03 15.85 19.19
CA ALA A 225 -7.60 17.15 18.69
C ALA A 225 -8.60 18.31 18.94
N HIS A 226 -9.64 18.08 19.76
CA HIS A 226 -10.67 19.06 20.15
C HIS A 226 -11.48 19.67 18.98
N ALA A 227 -11.98 18.85 18.06
CA ALA A 227 -12.95 19.27 17.05
C ALA A 227 -14.28 18.53 17.23
N LEU A 228 -15.19 19.08 18.05
CA LEU A 228 -16.62 18.72 18.15
C LEU A 228 -16.91 17.23 18.51
N PRO A 229 -18.15 16.84 18.86
CA PRO A 229 -18.50 15.42 18.87
C PRO A 229 -18.32 14.91 17.43
N SER A 230 -17.28 14.11 17.15
CA SER A 230 -17.13 13.52 15.82
C SER A 230 -18.39 12.69 15.52
N THR A 231 -19.29 13.22 14.69
CA THR A 231 -20.59 12.61 14.42
C THR A 231 -20.49 11.40 13.49
N ARG A 232 -19.31 11.18 12.88
CA ARG A 232 -19.08 10.10 11.93
C ARG A 232 -18.40 8.91 12.60
N GLY A 233 -19.14 7.80 12.68
CA GLY A 233 -18.57 6.50 13.04
C GLY A 233 -17.74 5.95 11.89
N LEU A 234 -16.62 5.32 12.22
CA LEU A 234 -15.93 4.41 11.32
C LEU A 234 -16.37 2.98 11.62
N ARG A 235 -16.77 2.24 10.58
CA ARG A 235 -16.94 0.80 10.69
C ARG A 235 -15.65 0.11 10.29
N LEU A 236 -15.06 -0.60 11.23
CA LEU A 236 -13.83 -1.33 11.02
C LEU A 236 -14.16 -2.70 10.47
N ILE A 237 -13.79 -2.95 9.20
CA ILE A 237 -13.98 -4.24 8.56
C ILE A 237 -12.63 -4.94 8.44
N LYS A 238 -12.42 -6.01 9.22
CA LYS A 238 -11.26 -6.90 9.11
C LYS A 238 -11.30 -7.65 7.80
N GLY A 239 -10.15 -7.69 7.13
CA GLY A 239 -9.91 -8.54 5.99
C GLY A 239 -8.56 -9.19 6.07
N SER A 240 -8.56 -10.49 5.86
CA SER A 240 -7.40 -11.34 6.02
C SER A 240 -7.07 -12.11 4.75
N HIS A 241 -5.80 -12.49 4.63
CA HIS A 241 -5.26 -13.24 3.50
C HIS A 241 -4.37 -14.37 4.01
N ILE A 242 -4.32 -15.44 3.24
CA ILE A 242 -3.39 -16.55 3.43
C ILE A 242 -2.46 -16.63 2.22
N VAL A 243 -1.25 -17.13 2.46
CA VAL A 243 -0.27 -17.44 1.44
C VAL A 243 0.04 -18.92 1.54
N VAL A 244 -0.05 -19.59 0.40
CA VAL A 244 0.24 -21.02 0.23
C VAL A 244 1.33 -21.19 -0.83
N ARG A 245 1.96 -22.37 -0.91
CA ARG A 245 2.86 -22.69 -2.02
C ARG A 245 2.14 -22.56 -3.37
N ARG A 246 2.89 -22.23 -4.41
CA ARG A 246 2.38 -21.99 -5.76
C ARG A 246 1.41 -23.10 -6.22
N MET A 247 0.17 -22.71 -6.50
CA MET A 247 -0.88 -23.64 -6.93
C MET A 247 -0.96 -23.81 -8.46
N PHE A 248 -0.39 -22.89 -9.23
CA PHE A 248 -0.48 -22.89 -10.69
C PHE A 248 0.70 -22.18 -11.37
N ASP A 249 1.04 -22.65 -12.57
CA ASP A 249 2.16 -22.16 -13.38
C ASP A 249 1.69 -21.34 -14.58
N HIS A 250 1.11 -20.16 -14.30
CA HIS A 250 0.75 -19.15 -15.30
C HIS A 250 0.61 -17.76 -14.64
N PRO A 251 0.66 -16.65 -15.40
CA PRO A 251 0.64 -15.30 -14.82
C PRO A 251 -0.75 -14.78 -14.45
N PHE A 252 -1.84 -15.46 -14.83
CA PHE A 252 -3.19 -15.02 -14.52
C PHE A 252 -3.50 -15.14 -13.02
N ALA A 253 -4.18 -14.13 -12.47
CA ALA A 253 -4.87 -14.25 -11.19
C ALA A 253 -6.29 -14.78 -11.40
N TYR A 254 -6.90 -15.31 -10.34
CA TYR A 254 -8.31 -15.69 -10.33
C TYR A 254 -9.15 -14.74 -9.50
N ILE A 255 -10.41 -14.58 -9.91
CA ILE A 255 -11.49 -14.01 -9.11
C ILE A 255 -12.63 -15.02 -9.04
N PHE A 256 -12.86 -15.53 -7.84
CA PHE A 256 -13.87 -16.54 -7.53
C PHE A 256 -15.13 -15.90 -6.98
N GLN A 257 -16.29 -16.49 -7.28
CA GLN A 257 -17.60 -16.02 -6.87
C GLN A 257 -18.18 -17.01 -5.85
N ASN A 258 -18.29 -16.59 -4.59
CA ASN A 258 -18.68 -17.51 -3.53
C ASN A 258 -20.19 -17.44 -3.23
N PRO A 259 -20.79 -18.54 -2.70
CA PRO A 259 -22.23 -18.59 -2.41
C PRO A 259 -22.75 -17.53 -1.44
N ASP A 260 -21.87 -16.95 -0.63
CA ASP A 260 -22.17 -15.84 0.28
C ASP A 260 -22.19 -14.46 -0.42
N GLY A 261 -22.07 -14.44 -1.75
CA GLY A 261 -22.04 -13.24 -2.58
C GLY A 261 -20.69 -12.53 -2.61
N ARG A 262 -19.69 -12.99 -1.84
CA ARG A 262 -18.35 -12.39 -1.82
C ARG A 262 -17.48 -12.93 -2.95
N ILE A 263 -16.39 -12.21 -3.19
CA ILE A 263 -15.35 -12.63 -4.12
C ILE A 263 -14.06 -12.94 -3.36
N VAL A 264 -13.37 -13.99 -3.80
CA VAL A 264 -12.03 -14.34 -3.31
C VAL A 264 -11.09 -14.39 -4.49
N PHE A 265 -9.91 -13.81 -4.33
CA PHE A 265 -8.84 -13.83 -5.31
C PHE A 265 -7.84 -14.94 -4.99
N ALA A 266 -7.23 -15.50 -6.04
CA ALA A 266 -6.02 -16.31 -5.94
C ALA A 266 -4.98 -15.75 -6.92
N ILE A 267 -3.87 -15.22 -6.43
CA ILE A 267 -2.95 -14.37 -7.18
C ILE A 267 -1.54 -14.97 -7.15
N PRO A 268 -0.83 -15.13 -8.29
CA PRO A 268 0.61 -15.43 -8.28
C PRO A 268 1.36 -14.44 -7.38
N TYR A 269 2.16 -14.95 -6.45
CA TYR A 269 2.80 -14.10 -5.45
C TYR A 269 4.23 -14.53 -5.19
N GLN A 270 5.16 -13.56 -5.27
CA GLN A 270 6.58 -13.74 -4.94
C GLN A 270 7.20 -15.00 -5.56
N ASN A 271 6.90 -15.25 -6.85
CA ASN A 271 7.32 -16.38 -7.69
C ASN A 271 6.81 -17.77 -7.26
N ASP A 272 6.96 -18.13 -5.99
CA ASP A 272 6.78 -19.49 -5.45
C ASP A 272 5.50 -19.67 -4.63
N PHE A 273 4.64 -18.66 -4.60
CA PHE A 273 3.45 -18.65 -3.76
C PHE A 273 2.18 -18.25 -4.50
N THR A 274 1.06 -18.51 -3.84
CA THR A 274 -0.25 -18.01 -4.24
C THR A 274 -0.86 -17.28 -3.05
N LEU A 275 -1.20 -16.00 -3.26
CA LEU A 275 -1.90 -15.17 -2.28
C LEU A 275 -3.41 -15.37 -2.45
N ILE A 276 -4.11 -15.71 -1.37
CA ILE A 276 -5.55 -15.97 -1.36
C ILE A 276 -6.24 -15.02 -0.37
N GLY A 277 -7.27 -14.32 -0.83
CA GLY A 277 -8.04 -13.43 0.03
C GLY A 277 -9.12 -12.65 -0.72
N THR A 278 -10.00 -11.92 -0.05
CA THR A 278 -9.97 -11.58 1.38
C THR A 278 -11.27 -11.98 2.07
N THR A 279 -11.24 -11.99 3.40
CA THR A 279 -12.45 -11.94 4.24
C THR A 279 -13.00 -10.51 4.36
N ASP A 280 -14.25 -10.41 4.82
CA ASP A 280 -14.95 -9.17 5.20
C ASP A 280 -15.71 -9.45 6.50
N LEU A 281 -15.14 -9.09 7.65
CA LEU A 281 -15.71 -9.31 8.98
C LEU A 281 -15.75 -8.01 9.77
N GLU A 282 -16.84 -7.73 10.48
CA GLU A 282 -16.87 -6.59 11.40
C GLU A 282 -15.89 -6.80 12.55
N TYR A 283 -15.14 -5.76 12.89
CA TYR A 283 -14.09 -5.80 13.91
C TYR A 283 -14.37 -4.79 15.01
N LYS A 284 -14.36 -5.27 16.26
CA LYS A 284 -14.61 -4.46 17.47
C LYS A 284 -13.45 -4.48 18.46
N GLY A 285 -12.36 -5.17 18.13
CA GLY A 285 -11.18 -5.29 18.97
C GLY A 285 -10.24 -4.09 18.85
N SER A 286 -9.10 -4.17 19.52
CA SER A 286 -8.04 -3.17 19.38
C SER A 286 -7.42 -3.22 17.98
N VAL A 287 -7.42 -2.07 17.30
CA VAL A 287 -6.81 -1.91 15.97
C VAL A 287 -5.30 -2.21 15.94
N ASP A 288 -4.63 -2.17 17.09
CA ASP A 288 -3.21 -2.56 17.23
C ASP A 288 -2.98 -4.08 17.25
N GLN A 289 -4.04 -4.88 17.41
CA GLN A 289 -3.96 -6.35 17.61
C GLN A 289 -4.72 -7.14 16.54
N VAL A 290 -4.91 -6.56 15.36
CA VAL A 290 -5.63 -7.21 14.26
C VAL A 290 -4.84 -8.42 13.76
N ALA A 291 -5.44 -9.60 13.87
CA ALA A 291 -4.88 -10.85 13.39
C ALA A 291 -5.96 -11.69 12.71
N ILE A 292 -5.51 -12.53 11.79
CA ILE A 292 -6.34 -13.56 11.18
C ILE A 292 -6.70 -14.62 12.24
N ASP A 293 -7.93 -15.13 12.21
CA ASP A 293 -8.34 -16.24 13.07
C ASP A 293 -8.46 -17.57 12.30
N ALA A 294 -8.61 -18.68 13.03
CA ALA A 294 -8.71 -20.02 12.44
C ALA A 294 -9.93 -20.18 11.52
N GLY A 295 -11.04 -19.48 11.81
CA GLY A 295 -12.25 -19.52 10.99
C GLY A 295 -12.04 -18.83 9.64
N GLU A 296 -11.32 -17.71 9.62
CA GLU A 296 -10.94 -17.03 8.39
C GLU A 296 -9.99 -17.87 7.52
N ILE A 297 -9.00 -18.53 8.13
CA ILE A 297 -8.10 -19.44 7.40
C ILE A 297 -8.91 -20.56 6.74
N GLN A 298 -9.75 -21.23 7.53
CA GLN A 298 -10.60 -22.31 7.04
C GLN A 298 -11.51 -21.83 5.90
N TYR A 299 -12.16 -20.67 6.05
CA TYR A 299 -13.01 -20.08 5.02
C TYR A 299 -12.24 -19.85 3.71
N LEU A 300 -11.04 -19.28 3.77
CA LEU A 300 -10.25 -19.00 2.57
C LEU A 300 -9.78 -20.29 1.86
N CYS A 301 -9.35 -21.29 2.64
CA CYS A 301 -9.01 -22.61 2.11
C CYS A 301 -10.23 -23.25 1.42
N GLU A 302 -11.40 -23.23 2.06
CA GLU A 302 -12.64 -23.77 1.50
C GLU A 302 -13.04 -23.06 0.19
N MET A 303 -13.08 -21.73 0.19
CA MET A 303 -13.51 -20.96 -0.98
C MET A 303 -12.59 -21.18 -2.19
N ALA A 304 -11.27 -21.24 -1.98
CA ALA A 304 -10.34 -21.58 -3.05
C ALA A 304 -10.50 -23.03 -3.53
N SER A 305 -10.67 -23.98 -2.60
CA SER A 305 -10.81 -25.42 -2.88
C SER A 305 -12.08 -25.79 -3.62
N ARG A 306 -13.11 -24.92 -3.61
CA ARG A 306 -14.31 -25.07 -4.46
C ARG A 306 -13.94 -25.08 -5.95
N TYR A 307 -12.97 -24.25 -6.33
CA TYR A 307 -12.58 -24.03 -7.73
C TYR A 307 -11.42 -24.89 -8.19
N PHE A 308 -10.38 -25.03 -7.36
CA PHE A 308 -9.17 -25.78 -7.73
C PHE A 308 -9.32 -27.29 -7.58
N THR A 309 -8.58 -28.05 -8.40
CA THR A 309 -8.46 -29.51 -8.24
C THR A 309 -7.71 -29.86 -6.96
N GLN A 310 -6.57 -29.20 -6.71
CA GLN A 310 -5.85 -29.27 -5.45
C GLN A 310 -6.73 -28.71 -4.32
N GLN A 311 -6.98 -29.53 -3.29
CA GLN A 311 -7.66 -29.09 -2.08
C GLN A 311 -6.63 -28.44 -1.15
N LEU A 312 -7.01 -27.29 -0.59
CA LEU A 312 -6.23 -26.58 0.42
C LEU A 312 -6.81 -26.86 1.80
N THR A 313 -5.90 -27.00 2.76
CA THR A 313 -6.18 -27.11 4.18
C THR A 313 -5.43 -26.02 4.94
N PRO A 314 -5.80 -25.73 6.20
CA PRO A 314 -5.02 -24.82 7.03
C PRO A 314 -3.54 -25.19 7.17
N ALA A 315 -3.18 -26.47 7.03
CA ALA A 315 -1.79 -26.94 7.10
C ALA A 315 -0.94 -26.52 5.88
N ASP A 316 -1.57 -26.13 4.76
CA ASP A 316 -0.87 -25.67 3.56
C ASP A 316 -0.47 -24.19 3.63
N VAL A 317 -0.96 -23.47 4.64
CA VAL A 317 -0.70 -22.04 4.83
C VAL A 317 0.70 -21.82 5.39
N VAL A 318 1.54 -21.12 4.64
CA VAL A 318 2.92 -20.81 5.01
C VAL A 318 3.08 -19.42 5.62
N TRP A 319 2.13 -18.53 5.35
CA TRP A 319 2.07 -17.19 5.94
C TRP A 319 0.65 -16.62 5.84
N SER A 320 0.33 -15.67 6.69
CA SER A 320 -0.94 -14.98 6.68
C SER A 320 -0.78 -13.55 7.19
N TYR A 321 -1.70 -12.68 6.80
CA TYR A 321 -1.76 -11.31 7.30
C TYR A 321 -3.21 -10.83 7.35
N SER A 322 -3.44 -9.79 8.16
CA SER A 322 -4.76 -9.19 8.34
C SER A 322 -4.64 -7.69 8.51
N GLY A 323 -5.70 -6.97 8.15
CA GLY A 323 -5.81 -5.54 8.35
C GLY A 323 -7.26 -5.12 8.47
N VAL A 324 -7.48 -3.93 9.04
CA VAL A 324 -8.81 -3.34 9.16
C VAL A 324 -9.00 -2.21 8.18
N ARG A 325 -10.15 -2.21 7.52
CA ARG A 325 -10.60 -1.18 6.59
C ARG A 325 -11.41 -0.15 7.40
N PRO A 326 -10.97 1.11 7.51
CA PRO A 326 -11.76 2.16 8.14
C PRO A 326 -12.80 2.67 7.14
N LEU A 327 -13.96 2.02 7.08
CA LEU A 327 -15.03 2.41 6.15
C LEU A 327 -15.94 3.44 6.81
N LEU A 328 -16.47 4.36 5.99
CA LEU A 328 -17.51 5.29 6.42
C LEU A 328 -18.75 4.51 6.83
N ASP A 329 -19.33 4.85 7.97
CA ASP A 329 -20.62 4.28 8.37
C ASP A 329 -21.75 4.89 7.53
N ASP A 330 -22.27 4.14 6.58
CA ASP A 330 -23.40 4.49 5.70
C ASP A 330 -24.72 3.82 6.12
N SER A 331 -24.79 3.28 7.35
CA SER A 331 -25.93 2.52 7.88
C SER A 331 -26.25 1.22 7.12
N ALA A 332 -25.39 0.71 6.23
CA ALA A 332 -25.62 -0.54 5.52
C ALA A 332 -25.53 -1.77 6.45
N ALA A 333 -26.51 -2.69 6.39
CA ALA A 333 -26.54 -3.88 7.24
C ALA A 333 -25.39 -4.88 6.94
N ASN A 334 -24.93 -4.95 5.68
CA ASN A 334 -23.90 -5.91 5.24
C ASN A 334 -22.55 -5.21 5.05
N ALA A 335 -21.51 -5.66 5.79
CA ALA A 335 -20.14 -5.15 5.69
C ALA A 335 -19.60 -5.12 4.25
N SER A 336 -20.01 -6.09 3.43
CA SER A 336 -19.55 -6.18 2.05
C SER A 336 -20.23 -5.21 1.07
N ALA A 337 -21.28 -4.50 1.50
CA ALA A 337 -22.02 -3.51 0.73
C ALA A 337 -21.68 -2.05 1.09
N ILE A 338 -21.04 -1.82 2.25
CA ILE A 338 -20.61 -0.46 2.69
C ILE A 338 -19.77 0.19 1.59
N THR A 339 -19.96 1.48 1.31
CA THR A 339 -19.17 2.15 0.28
C THR A 339 -17.65 2.08 0.56
N ARG A 340 -16.86 1.95 -0.51
CA ARG A 340 -15.38 1.97 -0.46
C ARG A 340 -14.81 3.23 -1.07
N ASP A 341 -15.65 4.22 -1.38
CA ASP A 341 -15.16 5.56 -1.67
C ASP A 341 -14.58 6.20 -0.40
N TYR A 342 -13.96 7.35 -0.56
CA TYR A 342 -13.38 8.11 0.52
C TYR A 342 -14.13 9.41 0.73
N LEU A 343 -13.92 10.01 1.89
CA LEU A 343 -14.35 11.36 2.19
C LEU A 343 -13.18 12.14 2.78
N VAL A 344 -12.95 13.32 2.24
CA VAL A 344 -12.03 14.31 2.79
C VAL A 344 -12.89 15.45 3.34
N GLU A 345 -12.73 15.76 4.63
CA GLU A 345 -13.45 16.86 5.28
C GLU A 345 -12.48 17.89 5.84
N CYS A 346 -12.72 19.16 5.53
CA CYS A 346 -12.01 20.27 6.14
C CYS A 346 -12.85 20.87 7.26
N GLU A 347 -12.29 20.84 8.46
CA GLU A 347 -12.86 21.45 9.65
C GLU A 347 -12.05 22.69 10.04
N THR A 348 -12.76 23.80 10.22
CA THR A 348 -12.23 25.04 10.79
C THR A 348 -12.94 25.33 12.11
N GLY A 349 -12.36 26.21 12.93
CA GLY A 349 -13.00 26.69 14.16
C GLY A 349 -14.31 27.45 13.88
N ALA A 350 -15.09 27.74 14.92
CA ALA A 350 -16.39 28.38 14.81
C ALA A 350 -16.37 29.77 14.12
N ASP A 351 -15.20 30.39 14.03
CA ASP A 351 -14.96 31.67 13.37
C ASP A 351 -14.63 31.55 11.86
N GLY A 352 -14.45 30.33 11.33
CA GLY A 352 -14.07 30.07 9.94
C GLY A 352 -12.65 30.53 9.56
N ALA A 353 -11.92 31.15 10.49
CA ALA A 353 -10.58 31.71 10.29
C ALA A 353 -9.48 30.94 11.03
N SER A 354 -9.88 30.09 11.98
CA SER A 354 -8.98 29.17 12.68
C SER A 354 -8.26 28.22 11.71
N ALA A 355 -7.07 27.77 12.11
CA ALA A 355 -6.26 26.80 11.36
C ALA A 355 -7.08 25.59 10.86
N PRO A 356 -6.88 25.04 9.64
CA PRO A 356 -7.70 23.91 9.19
C PRO A 356 -7.22 22.57 9.78
N LEU A 357 -8.17 21.64 9.97
CA LEU A 357 -7.94 20.20 10.16
C LEU A 357 -8.61 19.45 9.01
N ILE A 358 -7.82 18.70 8.24
CA ILE A 358 -8.36 17.78 7.24
C ILE A 358 -8.50 16.40 7.85
N ASN A 359 -9.71 15.84 7.87
CA ASN A 359 -9.97 14.46 8.22
C ASN A 359 -10.10 13.59 6.97
N VAL A 360 -9.38 12.48 6.92
CA VAL A 360 -9.45 11.49 5.84
C VAL A 360 -10.15 10.23 6.31
N TRP A 361 -11.29 9.93 5.69
CA TRP A 361 -12.09 8.74 5.98
C TRP A 361 -12.09 7.79 4.80
N GLY A 362 -11.75 6.51 5.04
CA GLY A 362 -11.60 5.53 3.97
C GLY A 362 -10.38 5.80 3.08
N GLY A 363 -10.53 5.57 1.77
CA GLY A 363 -9.45 5.73 0.79
C GLY A 363 -8.78 4.42 0.43
N LYS A 364 -8.97 4.02 -0.84
CA LYS A 364 -8.28 2.88 -1.41
C LYS A 364 -6.85 3.24 -1.81
N ILE A 365 -5.98 2.24 -1.80
CA ILE A 365 -4.66 2.35 -2.42
C ILE A 365 -4.75 2.76 -3.90
N THR A 366 -5.81 2.39 -4.64
CA THR A 366 -6.00 2.81 -6.04
C THR A 366 -6.24 4.32 -6.17
N THR A 367 -6.87 4.97 -5.18
CA THR A 367 -7.35 6.36 -5.30
C THR A 367 -6.55 7.35 -4.46
N TYR A 368 -5.49 6.90 -3.76
CA TYR A 368 -4.74 7.71 -2.80
C TYR A 368 -4.20 9.02 -3.40
N ARG A 369 -3.76 8.99 -4.67
CA ARG A 369 -3.17 10.15 -5.35
C ARG A 369 -4.24 11.23 -5.63
N LYS A 370 -5.42 10.82 -6.10
CA LYS A 370 -6.58 11.71 -6.26
C LYS A 370 -7.09 12.25 -4.93
N LEU A 371 -7.13 11.40 -3.90
CA LEU A 371 -7.47 11.80 -2.54
C LEU A 371 -6.50 12.87 -2.02
N ALA A 372 -5.19 12.70 -2.28
CA ALA A 372 -4.18 13.69 -1.91
C ALA A 372 -4.37 15.03 -2.63
N GLU A 373 -4.68 15.00 -3.94
CA GLU A 373 -4.99 16.23 -4.69
C GLU A 373 -6.18 16.97 -4.07
N GLU A 374 -7.26 16.25 -3.77
CA GLU A 374 -8.50 16.79 -3.18
C GLU A 374 -8.27 17.36 -1.77
N ALA A 375 -7.44 16.70 -0.95
CA ALA A 375 -7.08 17.22 0.37
C ALA A 375 -6.33 18.57 0.30
N LEU A 376 -5.44 18.74 -0.70
CA LEU A 376 -4.74 20.01 -0.88
C LEU A 376 -5.63 21.09 -1.53
N GLU A 377 -6.57 20.69 -2.38
CA GLU A 377 -7.60 21.60 -2.90
C GLU A 377 -8.46 22.17 -1.76
N GLN A 378 -8.85 21.34 -0.78
CA GLN A 378 -9.58 21.80 0.40
C GLN A 378 -8.74 22.69 1.35
N LEU A 379 -7.41 22.52 1.37
CA LEU A 379 -6.51 23.39 2.13
C LEU A 379 -6.18 24.71 1.42
N ALA A 380 -6.36 24.80 0.10
CA ALA A 380 -5.97 25.96 -0.71
C ALA A 380 -6.51 27.31 -0.21
N PRO A 381 -7.76 27.43 0.30
CA PRO A 381 -8.27 28.68 0.86
C PRO A 381 -7.51 29.16 2.11
N HIS A 382 -6.89 28.25 2.86
CA HIS A 382 -6.18 28.52 4.12
C HIS A 382 -4.66 28.56 3.95
N LEU A 383 -4.13 27.79 3.00
CA LEU A 383 -2.72 27.71 2.66
C LEU A 383 -2.56 27.93 1.15
N PRO A 384 -2.29 29.17 0.69
CA PRO A 384 -2.24 29.49 -0.74
C PRO A 384 -1.30 28.60 -1.57
N LEU A 385 -0.21 28.12 -0.97
CA LEU A 385 0.71 27.18 -1.62
C LEU A 385 0.05 25.83 -1.96
N ALA A 386 -0.93 25.38 -1.17
CA ALA A 386 -1.67 24.15 -1.45
C ALA A 386 -2.52 24.30 -2.73
N GLY A 387 -2.91 25.52 -3.10
CA GLY A 387 -3.65 25.82 -4.34
C GLY A 387 -2.80 25.85 -5.62
N LYS A 388 -1.48 25.62 -5.54
CA LYS A 388 -0.66 25.49 -6.75
C LYS A 388 -1.09 24.27 -7.58
N PRO A 389 -0.85 24.27 -8.91
CA PRO A 389 -1.26 23.18 -9.79
C PRO A 389 -0.77 21.81 -9.30
N SER A 390 -1.62 20.80 -9.41
CA SER A 390 -1.21 19.42 -9.18
C SER A 390 -0.12 19.00 -10.17
N TRP A 391 0.82 18.22 -9.68
CA TRP A 391 2.00 17.75 -10.43
C TRP A 391 2.15 16.21 -10.36
N THR A 392 1.44 15.54 -9.45
CA THR A 392 1.71 14.13 -9.12
C THR A 392 1.31 13.16 -10.23
N ALA A 393 0.36 13.53 -11.11
CA ALA A 393 -0.11 12.69 -12.21
C ALA A 393 0.93 12.49 -13.33
N THR A 394 1.93 13.36 -13.42
CA THR A 394 2.96 13.37 -14.46
C THR A 394 4.36 13.07 -13.92
N ALA A 395 4.48 12.78 -12.63
CA ALA A 395 5.74 12.48 -11.97
C ALA A 395 5.90 10.98 -11.70
N SER A 396 7.09 10.45 -11.98
CA SER A 396 7.48 9.12 -11.51
C SER A 396 7.66 9.12 -9.99
N LEU A 397 7.56 7.93 -9.39
CA LEU A 397 8.09 7.69 -8.05
C LEU A 397 9.58 7.32 -8.14
N PRO A 398 10.35 7.49 -7.05
CA PRO A 398 11.74 7.06 -6.99
C PRO A 398 11.90 5.61 -7.46
N GLY A 399 12.83 5.35 -8.40
CA GLY A 399 13.00 4.03 -9.00
C GLY A 399 12.15 3.77 -10.25
N GLY A 400 11.07 4.55 -10.46
CA GLY A 400 10.11 4.39 -11.54
C GLY A 400 10.51 5.02 -12.88
N ASP A 401 11.55 5.84 -12.89
CA ASP A 401 12.09 6.60 -14.02
C ASP A 401 13.00 5.74 -14.92
N LEU A 402 12.51 4.56 -15.33
CA LEU A 402 13.29 3.49 -15.97
C LEU A 402 13.92 3.86 -17.32
N GLU A 403 13.30 4.81 -18.04
CA GLU A 403 13.73 5.23 -19.39
C GLU A 403 14.46 6.58 -19.36
N ALA A 404 13.98 7.55 -18.58
CA ALA A 404 14.57 8.87 -18.48
C ALA A 404 14.46 9.41 -17.04
N PRO A 405 15.56 9.94 -16.46
CA PRO A 405 15.59 10.38 -15.07
C PRO A 405 14.47 11.37 -14.73
N GLY A 406 13.74 11.09 -13.65
CA GLY A 406 12.63 11.92 -13.16
C GLY A 406 11.40 12.03 -14.07
N GLN A 407 11.32 11.24 -15.14
CA GLN A 407 10.18 11.27 -16.07
C GLN A 407 9.25 10.08 -15.88
N LEU A 408 7.95 10.33 -16.02
CA LEU A 408 6.94 9.28 -16.07
C LEU A 408 7.12 8.43 -17.33
N VAL A 409 7.09 7.11 -17.17
CA VAL A 409 7.23 6.20 -18.30
C VAL A 409 5.94 6.20 -19.13
N ALA A 410 6.04 6.49 -20.43
CA ALA A 410 4.89 6.48 -21.33
C ALA A 410 4.58 5.05 -21.82
N GLU A 411 5.60 4.38 -22.36
CA GLU A 411 5.60 3.00 -22.86
C GLU A 411 6.94 2.37 -22.48
N TYR A 412 6.92 1.15 -21.96
CA TYR A 412 8.13 0.38 -21.65
C TYR A 412 7.83 -1.11 -21.57
N THR A 413 8.88 -1.91 -21.73
CA THR A 413 8.86 -3.33 -21.38
C THR A 413 9.80 -3.53 -20.20
N PHE A 414 9.28 -4.01 -19.07
CA PHE A 414 10.09 -4.16 -17.86
C PHE A 414 11.31 -5.10 -18.08
N ASP A 415 11.13 -6.15 -18.88
CA ASP A 415 12.19 -7.11 -19.21
C ASP A 415 13.38 -6.45 -19.95
N ASP A 416 13.12 -5.39 -20.73
CA ASP A 416 14.19 -4.63 -21.39
C ASP A 416 15.03 -3.88 -20.36
N PHE A 417 14.40 -3.28 -19.35
CA PHE A 417 15.12 -2.64 -18.24
C PHE A 417 15.97 -3.66 -17.46
N VAL A 418 15.41 -4.83 -17.13
CA VAL A 418 16.14 -5.92 -16.47
C VAL A 418 17.33 -6.36 -17.31
N THR A 419 17.14 -6.56 -18.61
CA THR A 419 18.20 -6.95 -19.55
C THR A 419 19.32 -5.89 -19.63
N ARG A 420 18.97 -4.60 -19.71
CA ARG A 420 19.95 -3.50 -19.68
C ARG A 420 20.71 -3.47 -18.36
N LEU A 421 20.03 -3.69 -17.23
CA LEU A 421 20.66 -3.74 -15.92
C LEU A 421 21.67 -4.88 -15.81
N GLN A 422 21.29 -6.10 -16.20
CA GLN A 422 22.15 -7.28 -16.18
C GLN A 422 23.38 -7.11 -17.09
N LYS A 423 23.20 -6.53 -18.28
CA LYS A 423 24.33 -6.21 -19.18
C LYS A 423 25.30 -5.20 -18.59
N ARG A 424 24.79 -4.21 -17.85
CA ARG A 424 25.60 -3.16 -17.20
C ARG A 424 26.30 -3.66 -15.95
N LEU A 425 25.74 -4.67 -15.28
CA LEU A 425 26.24 -5.24 -14.04
C LEU A 425 26.50 -6.75 -14.19
N PRO A 426 27.41 -7.19 -15.09
CA PRO A 426 27.61 -8.61 -15.39
C PRO A 426 28.17 -9.41 -14.21
N TRP A 427 28.75 -8.72 -13.21
CA TRP A 427 29.25 -9.31 -11.97
C TRP A 427 28.13 -9.63 -10.97
N LEU A 428 26.95 -9.03 -11.11
CA LEU A 428 25.82 -9.24 -10.20
C LEU A 428 25.05 -10.49 -10.64
N PRO A 429 24.82 -11.49 -9.76
CA PRO A 429 24.08 -12.69 -10.13
C PRO A 429 22.71 -12.36 -10.74
N THR A 430 22.34 -13.04 -11.83
CA THR A 430 21.13 -12.75 -12.62
C THR A 430 19.86 -12.67 -11.76
N GLN A 431 19.68 -13.62 -10.83
CA GLN A 431 18.53 -13.64 -9.94
C GLN A 431 18.49 -12.42 -9.01
N LEU A 432 19.64 -12.00 -8.50
CA LEU A 432 19.77 -10.83 -7.63
C LEU A 432 19.53 -9.54 -8.41
N ALA A 433 20.07 -9.43 -9.63
CA ALA A 433 19.82 -8.30 -10.52
C ALA A 433 18.33 -8.15 -10.87
N THR A 434 17.63 -9.24 -11.18
CA THR A 434 16.19 -9.22 -11.44
C THR A 434 15.40 -8.81 -10.19
N ARG A 435 15.76 -9.34 -9.01
CA ARG A 435 15.13 -8.95 -7.75
C ARG A 435 15.34 -7.46 -7.45
N TYR A 436 16.56 -6.96 -7.61
CA TYR A 436 16.86 -5.54 -7.43
C TYR A 436 16.15 -4.64 -8.44
N ALA A 437 16.00 -5.09 -9.68
CA ALA A 437 15.19 -4.37 -10.66
C ALA A 437 13.75 -4.21 -10.18
N HIS A 438 13.09 -5.29 -9.75
CA HIS A 438 11.71 -5.23 -9.24
C HIS A 438 11.58 -4.46 -7.93
N GLN A 439 12.59 -4.51 -7.05
CA GLN A 439 12.51 -3.92 -5.72
C GLN A 439 12.83 -2.41 -5.72
N TYR A 440 13.79 -2.00 -6.55
CA TYR A 440 14.41 -0.68 -6.49
C TYR A 440 14.38 0.09 -7.82
N GLY A 441 14.12 -0.58 -8.95
CA GLY A 441 14.19 0.05 -10.27
C GLY A 441 15.53 0.77 -10.48
N THR A 442 15.50 2.04 -10.86
CA THR A 442 16.72 2.87 -11.04
C THR A 442 17.51 3.12 -9.75
N ARG A 443 16.88 2.98 -8.56
CA ARG A 443 17.55 3.15 -7.26
C ARG A 443 18.53 2.03 -6.92
N VAL A 444 18.58 0.96 -7.72
CA VAL A 444 19.66 -0.03 -7.64
C VAL A 444 21.03 0.64 -7.69
N ASN A 445 21.19 1.75 -8.42
CA ASN A 445 22.45 2.50 -8.47
C ASN A 445 22.83 3.10 -7.12
N THR A 446 21.85 3.62 -6.37
CA THR A 446 22.06 4.14 -5.02
C THR A 446 22.39 3.02 -4.06
N LEU A 447 21.66 1.90 -4.12
CA LEU A 447 21.91 0.72 -3.29
C LEU A 447 23.31 0.16 -3.46
N LEU A 448 23.79 0.04 -4.70
CA LEU A 448 25.11 -0.53 -4.98
C LEU A 448 26.25 0.40 -4.57
N ALA A 449 25.99 1.70 -4.40
CA ALA A 449 26.96 2.70 -3.93
C ALA A 449 28.34 2.64 -4.63
N GLY A 450 28.34 2.32 -5.94
CA GLY A 450 29.57 2.20 -6.74
C GLY A 450 30.27 0.83 -6.69
N ALA A 451 29.69 -0.17 -6.03
CA ALA A 451 30.20 -1.55 -6.04
C ALA A 451 30.34 -2.08 -7.47
N THR A 452 31.42 -2.83 -7.70
CA THR A 452 31.81 -3.38 -9.01
C THR A 452 31.99 -4.89 -9.02
N ARG A 453 31.82 -5.53 -7.86
CA ARG A 453 31.87 -6.99 -7.66
C ARG A 453 31.03 -7.38 -6.46
N LEU A 454 30.66 -8.67 -6.37
CA LEU A 454 29.70 -9.16 -5.39
C LEU A 454 30.19 -8.99 -3.95
N GLU A 455 31.50 -9.16 -3.70
CA GLU A 455 32.10 -9.08 -2.38
C GLU A 455 32.00 -7.67 -1.77
N GLU A 456 31.87 -6.64 -2.60
CA GLU A 456 31.72 -5.25 -2.16
C GLU A 456 30.31 -4.95 -1.61
N LEU A 457 29.34 -5.85 -1.80
CA LEU A 457 28.03 -5.75 -1.16
C LEU A 457 28.09 -6.11 0.34
N GLY A 458 29.22 -6.64 0.82
CA GLY A 458 29.39 -7.15 2.16
C GLY A 458 28.87 -8.58 2.33
N ALA A 459 28.72 -9.02 3.57
CA ALA A 459 28.22 -10.36 3.86
C ALA A 459 26.77 -10.56 3.36
N GLU A 460 26.48 -11.77 2.88
CA GLU A 460 25.11 -12.22 2.69
C GLU A 460 24.53 -12.63 4.05
N VAL A 461 23.66 -11.80 4.63
CA VAL A 461 23.12 -12.00 5.99
C VAL A 461 22.04 -13.07 5.97
N THR A 462 21.16 -13.01 4.97
CA THR A 462 20.16 -14.04 4.64
C THR A 462 20.20 -14.30 3.14
N PRO A 463 19.71 -15.44 2.63
CA PRO A 463 19.74 -15.73 1.19
C PRO A 463 19.22 -14.56 0.34
N GLY A 464 20.07 -14.04 -0.54
CA GLY A 464 19.83 -12.89 -1.38
C GLY A 464 19.96 -11.51 -0.71
N LEU A 465 19.97 -11.39 0.62
CA LEU A 465 20.03 -10.12 1.36
C LEU A 465 21.45 -9.80 1.83
N TYR A 466 22.10 -8.87 1.14
CA TYR A 466 23.46 -8.42 1.43
C TYR A 466 23.46 -7.20 2.36
N GLU A 467 24.56 -6.99 3.08
CA GLU A 467 24.70 -5.84 3.99
C GLU A 467 24.46 -4.49 3.31
N ALA A 468 24.92 -4.32 2.07
CA ALA A 468 24.70 -3.09 1.30
C ALA A 468 23.20 -2.78 1.13
N GLU A 469 22.39 -3.81 0.89
CA GLU A 469 20.94 -3.66 0.82
C GLU A 469 20.35 -3.30 2.18
N ILE A 470 20.81 -3.94 3.26
CA ILE A 470 20.34 -3.62 4.62
C ILE A 470 20.66 -2.15 4.97
N ARG A 471 21.90 -1.70 4.69
CA ARG A 471 22.31 -0.30 4.87
C ARG A 471 21.44 0.66 4.06
N TYR A 472 21.21 0.37 2.77
CA TYR A 472 20.31 1.16 1.93
C TYR A 472 18.90 1.26 2.53
N LEU A 473 18.32 0.15 3.01
CA LEU A 473 16.99 0.14 3.60
C LEU A 473 16.91 0.93 4.92
N ILE A 474 17.99 0.95 5.72
CA ILE A 474 18.08 1.74 6.96
C ILE A 474 18.21 3.23 6.65
N GLU A 475 19.12 3.58 5.73
CA GLU A 475 19.52 4.95 5.44
C GLU A 475 18.49 5.69 4.58
N HIS A 476 17.96 5.02 3.56
CA HIS A 476 17.07 5.64 2.59
C HIS A 476 15.60 5.32 2.83
N GLU A 477 15.29 4.23 3.53
CA GLU A 477 13.92 3.71 3.63
C GLU A 477 13.43 3.48 5.06
N TRP A 478 14.06 4.10 6.07
CA TRP A 478 13.62 4.11 7.48
C TRP A 478 13.49 2.73 8.15
N ALA A 479 14.08 1.68 7.58
CA ALA A 479 14.07 0.37 8.23
C ALA A 479 14.87 0.41 9.54
N ARG A 480 14.34 -0.20 10.60
CA ARG A 480 14.97 -0.32 11.91
C ARG A 480 14.83 -1.70 12.53
N THR A 481 13.92 -2.54 12.02
CA THR A 481 13.73 -3.92 12.51
C THR A 481 13.80 -4.93 11.37
N ALA A 482 14.04 -6.20 11.71
CA ALA A 482 13.93 -7.30 10.76
C ALA A 482 12.52 -7.38 10.15
N GLN A 483 11.48 -7.00 10.90
CA GLN A 483 10.11 -6.94 10.40
C GLN A 483 9.94 -5.90 9.29
N ASP A 484 10.52 -4.71 9.45
CA ASP A 484 10.50 -3.65 8.43
C ASP A 484 11.09 -4.19 7.12
N ILE A 485 12.24 -4.86 7.21
CA ILE A 485 12.99 -5.36 6.05
C ILE A 485 12.28 -6.56 5.41
N LEU A 486 11.98 -7.61 6.17
CA LEU A 486 11.56 -8.90 5.65
C LEU A 486 10.12 -8.92 5.11
N TRP A 487 9.26 -8.02 5.59
CA TRP A 487 7.83 -8.06 5.28
C TRP A 487 7.27 -6.79 4.66
N ARG A 488 7.91 -5.62 4.87
CA ARG A 488 7.44 -4.35 4.29
C ARG A 488 8.32 -3.86 3.15
N ARG A 489 9.63 -3.69 3.40
CA ARG A 489 10.58 -3.27 2.36
C ARG A 489 10.83 -4.38 1.34
N THR A 490 10.82 -5.62 1.79
CA THR A 490 10.93 -6.80 0.94
C THR A 490 9.81 -7.79 1.29
N LYS A 491 9.85 -8.97 0.67
CA LYS A 491 9.08 -10.15 1.09
C LYS A 491 9.99 -11.36 1.32
N LEU A 492 11.27 -11.11 1.60
CA LEU A 492 12.26 -12.16 1.85
C LEU A 492 11.91 -13.01 3.08
N GLY A 493 11.05 -12.51 3.98
CA GLY A 493 10.49 -13.28 5.10
C GLY A 493 9.75 -14.57 4.69
N LEU A 494 9.25 -14.66 3.45
CA LEU A 494 8.63 -15.87 2.89
C LEU A 494 9.62 -17.00 2.63
N HIS A 495 10.90 -16.66 2.45
CA HIS A 495 11.97 -17.60 2.15
C HIS A 495 12.95 -17.76 3.33
N ALA A 496 12.91 -16.83 4.29
CA ALA A 496 13.80 -16.81 5.44
C ALA A 496 13.36 -17.81 6.53
N SER A 497 14.29 -18.69 6.91
CA SER A 497 14.20 -19.52 8.11
C SER A 497 14.32 -18.70 9.39
N ASP A 498 14.00 -19.30 10.54
CA ASP A 498 14.18 -18.64 11.84
C ASP A 498 15.66 -18.27 12.10
N ALA A 499 16.59 -19.13 11.67
CA ALA A 499 18.02 -18.84 11.75
C ALA A 499 18.41 -17.63 10.89
N ASP A 500 17.81 -17.46 9.70
CA ASP A 500 18.04 -16.29 8.85
C ASP A 500 17.54 -15.01 9.53
N ARG A 501 16.34 -15.07 10.14
CA ARG A 501 15.76 -13.95 10.89
C ARG A 501 16.66 -13.54 12.06
N SER A 502 17.12 -14.49 12.87
CA SER A 502 18.02 -14.22 13.99
C SER A 502 19.35 -13.64 13.53
N ARG A 503 19.89 -14.04 12.37
CA ARG A 503 21.11 -13.43 11.82
C ARG A 503 20.88 -11.96 11.44
N LEU A 504 19.75 -11.64 10.81
CA LEU A 504 19.39 -10.26 10.49
C LEU A 504 19.19 -9.41 11.75
N GLU A 505 18.48 -9.93 12.76
CA GLU A 505 18.28 -9.25 14.05
C GLU A 505 19.62 -8.98 14.75
N GLY A 506 20.50 -9.98 14.79
CA GLY A 506 21.84 -9.82 15.34
C GLY A 506 22.69 -8.82 14.55
N TRP A 507 22.54 -8.77 13.22
CA TRP A 507 23.20 -7.76 12.39
C TRP A 507 22.68 -6.36 12.72
N LEU A 508 21.36 -6.17 12.79
CA LEU A 508 20.73 -4.88 13.11
C LEU A 508 21.14 -4.39 14.50
N ALA A 509 21.16 -5.27 15.50
CA ALA A 509 21.55 -4.93 16.87
C ALA A 509 23.01 -4.43 16.97
N ARG A 510 23.91 -4.90 16.08
CA ARG A 510 25.31 -4.45 16.05
C ARG A 510 25.52 -3.12 15.32
N HIS A 511 24.61 -2.74 14.42
CA HIS A 511 24.80 -1.62 13.50
C HIS A 511 23.85 -0.44 13.73
N LEU A 512 22.75 -0.65 14.45
CA LEU A 512 21.85 0.43 14.86
C LEU A 512 22.21 0.93 16.27
N PRO A 513 22.08 2.23 16.55
CA PRO A 513 22.27 2.77 17.90
C PRO A 513 21.36 2.09 18.92
N GLU A 514 21.86 1.92 20.15
CA GLU A 514 21.07 1.36 21.26
C GLU A 514 19.74 2.09 21.42
N GLY A 515 18.63 1.33 21.48
CA GLY A 515 17.29 1.87 21.62
C GLY A 515 16.53 2.15 20.32
N GLN A 516 17.15 2.03 19.14
CA GLN A 516 16.45 2.16 17.84
C GLN A 516 15.90 0.84 17.29
N THR A 517 16.22 -0.30 17.94
CA THR A 517 15.81 -1.65 17.52
C THR A 517 14.56 -2.18 18.23
N ALA A 518 14.09 -1.52 19.29
CA ALA A 518 12.96 -2.00 20.08
C ALA A 518 11.60 -1.56 19.50
N PRO A 519 10.59 -2.46 19.43
CA PRO A 519 9.21 -2.04 19.18
C PRO A 519 8.69 -1.17 20.34
N VAL A 520 7.95 -0.11 20.01
CA VAL A 520 7.41 0.88 20.96
C VAL A 520 6.46 0.26 22.00
N ALA A 521 5.96 -0.96 21.76
CA ALA A 521 5.03 -1.67 22.64
C ALA A 521 5.59 -2.05 24.03
N GLU A 522 6.90 -2.00 24.25
CA GLU A 522 7.52 -2.28 25.57
C GLU A 522 7.95 -1.02 26.34
N ARG A 523 7.61 0.17 25.84
CA ARG A 523 8.00 1.46 26.45
C ARG A 523 6.79 2.36 26.68
N ALA A 524 5.89 1.91 27.54
CA ALA A 524 5.09 2.80 28.37
C ALA A 524 5.42 2.47 29.84
N PRO A 525 5.54 3.48 30.73
CA PRO A 525 5.78 3.24 32.15
C PRO A 525 4.68 2.42 32.81
#